data_AF-A0A8J3N823-F1
#
_entry.id   AF-A0A8J3N823-F1
#
_cell.length_a   1.000
_cell.length_b   1.000
_cell.length_c   1.000
_cell.angle_alpha   90.00
_cell.angle_beta   90.00
_cell.angle_gamma   90.00
#
_symmetry.space_group_name_H-M   'P 1'
#
loop_
_entity.id
_entity.type
_entity.pdbx_description
1 polymer ?
#
loop_
_entity_poly.entity_id
_entity_poly.type
_entity_poly.pdbx_seq_one_letter_code
_entity_poly.pdbx_strand_id
1 'polypeptide(L)' 'MDEIDRAIVRLLLSNGRLSQEQIARVVHLSRPAVHERMKRLEARQQVYAS' A
#
# COMPACT_ATOMS: atom_id res chain seq x y z
N MET A 1 -10.57 -3.96 -3.25
CA MET A 1 -9.25 -4.08 -2.59
C MET A 1 -8.85 -5.54 -2.60
N ASP A 2 -7.71 -5.89 -3.22
CA ASP A 2 -7.25 -7.29 -3.31
C ASP A 2 -6.42 -7.69 -2.07
N GLU A 3 -5.84 -8.89 -2.05
CA GLU A 3 -5.05 -9.39 -0.91
C GLU A 3 -3.73 -8.63 -0.71
N ILE A 4 -3.10 -8.19 -1.80
CA ILE A 4 -1.87 -7.40 -1.75
C ILE A 4 -2.16 -6.03 -1.17
N ASP A 5 -3.25 -5.38 -1.61
CA ASP A 5 -3.68 -4.12 -1.07
C ASP A 5 -3.93 -4.23 0.47
N ARG A 6 -4.55 -5.33 0.93
CA ARG A 6 -4.72 -5.61 2.37
C ARG A 6 -3.40 -5.82 3.09
N ALA A 7 -2.44 -6.50 2.47
CA ALA A 7 -1.11 -6.68 3.04
C ALA A 7 -0.38 -5.33 3.21
N ILE A 8 -0.43 -4.47 2.20
CA ILE A 8 0.16 -3.12 2.24
C ILE A 8 -0.45 -2.30 3.38
N VAL A 9 -1.78 -2.27 3.50
CA VAL A 9 -2.48 -1.56 4.59
C VAL A 9 -2.08 -2.12 5.96
N ARG A 10 -2.03 -3.45 6.13
CA ARG A 10 -1.61 -4.06 7.39
C ARG A 10 -0.16 -3.72 7.77
N LEU A 11 0.75 -3.70 6.79
CA LEU A 11 2.15 -3.33 7.01
C LEU A 11 2.27 -1.87 7.47
N LEU A 12 1.56 -0.94 6.83
CA LEU A 12 1.56 0.47 7.19
C LEU A 12 0.88 0.73 8.55
N LEU A 13 -0.21 0.03 8.85
CA LEU A 13 -0.86 0.10 10.17
C LEU A 13 0.05 -0.43 11.29
N SER A 14 0.83 -1.49 11.01
CA SER A 14 1.80 -2.04 11.96
C SER A 14 3.04 -1.15 12.11
N ASN A 15 3.49 -0.51 11.04
CA ASN A 15 4.62 0.41 11.03
C ASN A 15 4.50 1.44 9.89
N GLY A 16 3.97 2.61 10.21
CA GLY A 16 3.74 3.69 9.24
C GLY A 16 5.01 4.31 8.66
N ARG A 17 6.21 3.92 9.12
CA ARG A 17 7.50 4.41 8.62
C ARG A 17 8.15 3.48 7.60
N LEU A 18 7.51 2.37 7.24
CA LEU A 18 8.04 1.48 6.20
C LEU A 18 8.15 2.21 4.86
N SER A 19 9.32 2.14 4.25
CA SER A 19 9.53 2.62 2.89
C SER A 19 8.84 1.69 1.87
N GLN A 20 8.52 2.23 0.70
CA GLN A 20 7.97 1.44 -0.41
C GLN A 20 8.89 0.28 -0.82
N GLU A 21 10.21 0.44 -0.67
CA GLU A 21 11.21 -0.61 -0.92
C GLU A 21 11.08 -1.77 0.08
N GLN A 22 10.87 -1.47 1.36
CA GLN A 22 10.65 -2.50 2.39
C GLN A 22 9.32 -3.22 2.18
N ILE A 23 8.26 -2.49 1.84
CA ILE A 23 6.94 -3.06 1.54
C ILE A 23 7.04 -3.98 0.31
N ALA A 24 7.70 -3.53 -0.76
CA ALA A 24 7.90 -4.27 -1.99
C ALA A 24 8.57 -5.63 -1.76
N ARG A 25 9.58 -5.70 -0.89
CA ARG A 25 10.22 -6.95 -0.49
C ARG A 25 9.28 -7.90 0.22
N VAL A 26 8.45 -7.39 1.14
CA VAL A 26 7.52 -8.22 1.92
C VAL A 26 6.37 -8.75 1.08
N VAL A 27 5.84 -7.96 0.13
CA VAL A 27 4.72 -8.36 -0.73
C VAL A 27 5.16 -8.98 -2.06
N HIS A 28 6.45 -9.21 -2.24
CA HIS A 28 7.06 -9.79 -3.44
C HIS A 28 6.68 -9.07 -4.74
N LEU A 29 6.72 -7.73 -4.72
CA LEU A 29 6.48 -6.88 -5.88
C LEU A 29 7.64 -5.92 -6.12
N SER A 30 7.65 -5.27 -7.28
CA SER A 30 8.54 -4.15 -7.52
C SER A 30 8.09 -2.88 -6.79
N ARG A 31 9.02 -1.99 -6.46
CA ARG A 31 8.71 -0.69 -5.86
C ARG A 31 7.67 0.13 -6.67
N PRO A 32 7.76 0.23 -8.01
CA PRO A 32 6.73 0.91 -8.80
C PRO A 32 5.34 0.27 -8.69
N ALA A 33 5.24 -1.06 -8.64
CA ALA A 33 3.96 -1.74 -8.47
C ALA A 33 3.32 -1.46 -7.10
N VAL A 34 4.13 -1.35 -6.04
CA VAL A 34 3.68 -0.92 -4.72
C VAL A 34 3.22 0.55 -4.74
N HIS A 35 3.97 1.44 -5.40
CA HIS A 35 3.61 2.85 -5.52
C HIS A 35 2.22 3.04 -6.16
N GLU A 36 1.96 2.39 -7.30
CA GLU A 36 0.67 2.47 -7.98
C GLU A 36 -0.49 1.91 -7.13
N ARG A 37 -0.24 0.86 -6.36
CA ARG A 37 -1.23 0.31 -5.42
C ARG A 37 -1.55 1.29 -4.29
N MET A 38 -0.53 1.89 -3.68
CA MET A 38 -0.70 2.91 -2.63
C MET A 38 -1.50 4.11 -3.15
N LYS A 39 -1.15 4.64 -4.32
CA LYS A 39 -1.87 5.75 -4.96
C LYS A 39 -3.35 5.43 -5.19
N ARG A 40 -3.68 4.21 -5.64
CA ARG A 40 -5.08 3.77 -5.79
C ARG A 40 -5.81 3.63 -4.45
N LEU A 41 -5.12 3.24 -3.38
CA LEU A 41 -5.71 3.14 -2.04
C LEU A 41 -6.01 4.52 -1.46
N GLU A 42 -5.08 5.46 -1.59
CA GLU A 42 -5.25 6.86 -1.17
C GLU A 42 -6.42 7.53 -1.91
N ALA A 43 -6.48 7.39 -3.23
CA ALA A 43 -7.57 7.95 -4.04
C ALA A 43 -8.95 7.38 -3.63
N ARG A 44 -9.03 6.09 -3.31
CA ARG A 44 -10.27 5.48 -2.81
C ARG A 44 -10.70 6.08 -1.46
N GLN A 45 -9.76 6.31 -0.54
CA GLN A 45 -10.08 6.94 0.75
C GLN A 45 -10.60 8.37 0.58
N GLN A 46 -10.05 9.14 -0.35
CA GLN A 46 -10.50 10.49 -0.64
C GLN A 46 -11.94 10.53 -1.17
N VAL A 47 -12.33 9.56 -1.99
CA VAL A 47 -13.71 9.45 -2.54
C VAL A 47 -14.74 9.13 -1.46
N TYR A 48 -14.39 8.36 -0.42
CA TYR A 48 -15.31 8.07 0.70
C TYR A 48 -15.33 9.15 1.79
N ALA A 49 -14.39 10.10 1.75
CA ALA A 49 -14.26 11.19 2.72
C ALA A 49 -14.92 12.51 2.24
N SER A 50 -15.53 12.51 1.06
CA SER A 50 -16.26 13.64 0.45
C SER A 50 -17.76 13.36 0.46
#